data_AF-A0A1J3JQA2-F1
#
_entry.id   AF-A0A1J3JQA2-F1
#
_cell.length_a   1.000
_cell.length_b   1.000
_cell.length_c   1.000
_cell.angle_alpha   90.00
_cell.angle_beta   90.00
_cell.angle_gamma   90.00
#
_symmetry.space_group_name_H-M   'P 1'
#
loop_
_entity.id
_entity.type
_entity.pdbx_description
1 polymer ?
#
loop_
_entity_poly.entity_id
_entity_poly.type
_entity_poly.pdbx_seq_one_letter_code
_entity_poly.pdbx_strand_id
1 'polypeptide(L)'
;GMSLSPFKRDIDELIDELVEGDLTTFTDMKRVWLSRNFSYIYEAIPNTNLAFSIQSLYSHTDVLVDSRSHAQRLGGLYCLYCLHQIQPFKPKFRIYISLQEPGKFRDLIVEAKHKGLEIAVAVGKRMLDENVFIFGAVDFNEASVAETINQLTQLQNARVRFAYGKVMRLI
;
A
#
# COMPACT_ATOMS: atom_id res chain seq x y z
N GLY A 1 -2.29 8.10 20.61
CA GLY A 1 -2.44 7.58 19.24
C GLY A 1 -1.40 6.51 19.04
N MET A 2 -1.69 5.48 18.25
CA MET A 2 -0.70 4.44 17.91
C MET A 2 0.53 5.10 17.27
N SER A 3 1.73 4.79 17.78
CA SER A 3 2.94 5.12 17.02
C SER A 3 3.01 4.16 15.86
N LEU A 4 2.91 4.68 14.63
CA LEU A 4 3.13 3.88 13.41
C LEU A 4 4.62 3.63 13.14
N SER A 5 5.50 4.13 14.02
CA SER A 5 6.95 3.95 13.94
C SER A 5 7.41 2.48 13.89
N PRO A 6 6.77 1.49 14.57
CA PRO A 6 7.17 0.10 14.45
C PRO A 6 6.91 -0.44 13.05
N PHE A 7 5.74 -0.18 12.47
CA PHE A 7 5.43 -0.62 11.10
C PHE A 7 6.34 0.00 10.06
N LYS A 8 6.66 1.30 10.21
CA LYS A 8 7.65 1.95 9.35
C LYS A 8 9.00 1.25 9.44
N ARG A 9 9.50 1.00 10.65
CA ARG A 9 10.76 0.31 10.86
C ARG A 9 10.75 -1.09 10.24
N ASP A 10 9.69 -1.86 10.47
CA ASP A 10 9.58 -3.21 9.92
C ASP A 10 9.60 -3.17 8.39
N ILE A 11 8.90 -2.20 7.76
CA ILE A 11 8.88 -1.98 6.31
C ILE A 11 10.27 -1.57 5.80
N ASP A 12 10.93 -0.63 6.46
CA ASP A 12 12.27 -0.17 6.09
C ASP A 12 13.26 -1.34 6.16
N GLU A 13 13.28 -2.12 7.24
CA GLU A 13 14.13 -3.29 7.38
C GLU A 13 13.81 -4.40 6.34
N LEU A 14 12.54 -4.59 6.00
CA LEU A 14 12.11 -5.52 4.94
C LEU A 14 12.67 -5.10 3.57
N ILE A 15 12.63 -3.80 3.27
CA ILE A 15 13.17 -3.24 2.02
C ILE A 15 14.70 -3.31 2.03
N ASP A 16 15.35 -3.00 3.14
CA ASP A 16 16.81 -3.02 3.26
C ASP A 16 17.36 -4.44 3.07
N GLU A 17 16.71 -5.46 3.64
CA GLU A 17 17.09 -6.86 3.44
C GLU A 17 16.95 -7.31 1.97
N LEU A 18 15.94 -6.82 1.26
CA LEU A 18 15.81 -7.07 -0.17
C LEU A 18 16.95 -6.43 -0.96
N VAL A 19 17.36 -5.23 -0.58
CA VAL A 19 18.43 -4.47 -1.25
C VAL A 19 19.79 -5.10 -0.97
N GLU A 20 20.09 -5.44 0.28
CA GLU A 20 21.36 -6.07 0.68
C GLU A 20 21.57 -7.42 -0.01
N GLY A 21 20.50 -8.20 -0.20
CA GLY A 21 20.58 -9.50 -0.86
C GLY A 21 20.46 -9.45 -2.40
N ASP A 22 20.37 -8.27 -3.01
CA ASP A 22 20.04 -8.09 -4.45
C ASP A 22 18.78 -8.88 -4.88
N LEU A 23 17.81 -8.96 -3.96
CA LEU A 23 16.60 -9.74 -4.08
C LEU A 23 15.56 -8.96 -4.88
N THR A 24 15.54 -9.17 -6.18
CA THR A 24 14.65 -8.45 -7.10
C THR A 24 13.36 -9.20 -7.42
N THR A 25 13.23 -10.45 -6.98
CA THR A 25 12.07 -11.30 -7.29
C THR A 25 10.96 -11.21 -6.25
N PHE A 26 9.72 -11.40 -6.68
CA PHE A 26 8.58 -11.48 -5.77
C PHE A 26 8.64 -12.69 -4.84
N THR A 27 9.31 -13.77 -5.25
CA THR A 27 9.53 -14.95 -4.40
C THR A 27 10.39 -14.60 -3.20
N ASP A 28 11.46 -13.85 -3.42
CA ASP A 28 12.34 -13.39 -2.34
C ASP A 28 11.58 -12.47 -1.38
N MET A 29 10.78 -11.55 -1.93
CA MET A 29 9.92 -10.69 -1.12
C MET A 29 8.93 -11.49 -0.27
N LYS A 30 8.25 -12.48 -0.87
CA LYS A 30 7.30 -13.33 -0.12
C LYS A 30 8.01 -14.09 1.01
N ARG A 31 9.24 -14.55 0.80
CA ARG A 31 10.04 -15.23 1.84
C ARG A 31 10.31 -14.30 3.02
N VAL A 32 10.83 -13.09 2.76
CA VAL A 32 11.15 -12.12 3.83
C VAL A 32 9.88 -11.59 4.51
N TRP A 33 8.81 -11.37 3.75
CA TRP A 33 7.50 -11.00 4.30
C TRP A 33 7.00 -12.01 5.33
N LEU A 34 7.08 -13.30 5.01
CA LEU A 34 6.62 -14.36 5.89
C LEU A 34 7.52 -14.55 7.11
N SER A 35 8.85 -14.42 6.97
CA SER A 35 9.78 -14.55 8.11
C SER A 35 9.55 -13.47 9.17
N ARG A 36 9.07 -12.29 8.75
CA ARG A 36 8.78 -11.14 9.63
C ARG A 36 7.34 -11.12 10.16
N ASN A 37 6.53 -12.15 9.90
CA ASN A 37 5.13 -12.23 10.36
C ASN A 37 4.24 -11.04 9.92
N PHE A 38 4.55 -10.41 8.78
CA PHE A 38 3.76 -9.29 8.26
C PHE A 38 2.30 -9.65 7.95
N SER A 39 1.97 -10.94 7.88
CA SER A 39 0.58 -11.44 7.74
C SER A 39 -0.37 -10.94 8.84
N TYR A 40 0.15 -10.58 10.02
CA TYR A 40 -0.65 -10.14 11.17
C TYR A 40 -0.76 -8.60 11.27
N ILE A 41 -0.23 -7.84 10.31
CA ILE A 41 -0.14 -6.37 10.40
C ILE A 41 -1.51 -5.70 10.64
N TYR A 42 -2.58 -6.25 10.06
CA TYR A 42 -3.94 -5.74 10.21
C TYR A 42 -4.58 -6.03 11.57
N GLU A 43 -4.11 -7.04 12.30
CA GLU A 43 -4.61 -7.34 13.65
C GLU A 43 -4.18 -6.28 14.67
N ALA A 44 -3.05 -5.63 14.41
CA ALA A 44 -2.53 -4.57 15.25
C ALA A 44 -3.09 -3.18 14.90
N ILE A 45 -3.87 -3.03 13.82
CA ILE A 45 -4.45 -1.74 13.40
C ILE A 45 -5.65 -1.37 14.30
N PRO A 46 -5.82 -0.08 14.67
CA PRO A 46 -6.86 0.29 15.60
C PRO A 46 -8.23 0.29 14.92
N ASN A 47 -9.28 0.02 15.71
CA ASN A 47 -10.66 -0.04 15.21
C ASN A 47 -11.26 1.35 14.93
N THR A 48 -10.59 2.43 15.34
CA THR A 48 -10.99 3.82 15.10
C THR A 48 -10.08 4.47 14.06
N ASN A 49 -10.62 5.39 13.26
CA ASN A 49 -9.88 6.06 12.16
C ASN A 49 -9.20 5.07 11.20
N LEU A 50 -9.84 3.93 10.95
CA LEU A 50 -9.26 2.81 10.22
C LEU A 50 -8.67 3.21 8.86
N ALA A 51 -9.38 4.00 8.05
CA ALA A 51 -8.84 4.39 6.75
C ALA A 51 -7.57 5.24 6.89
N PHE A 52 -7.50 6.12 7.89
CA PHE A 52 -6.28 6.88 8.19
C PHE A 52 -5.13 5.95 8.52
N SER A 53 -5.34 5.01 9.45
CA SER A 53 -4.31 4.03 9.80
C SER A 53 -3.85 3.19 8.61
N ILE A 54 -4.76 2.81 7.72
CA ILE A 54 -4.44 2.06 6.50
C ILE A 54 -3.66 2.91 5.49
N GLN A 55 -4.08 4.16 5.24
CA GLN A 55 -3.35 5.05 4.33
C GLN A 55 -1.97 5.40 4.88
N SER A 56 -1.84 5.62 6.19
CA SER A 56 -0.54 5.84 6.82
C SER A 56 0.36 4.62 6.70
N LEU A 57 -0.18 3.41 6.87
CA LEU A 57 0.56 2.17 6.64
C LEU A 57 1.08 2.08 5.20
N TYR A 58 0.25 2.43 4.21
CA TYR A 58 0.67 2.46 2.80
C TYR A 58 1.74 3.49 2.53
N SER A 59 1.63 4.68 3.13
CA SER A 59 2.59 5.76 2.92
C SER A 59 4.02 5.37 3.31
N HIS A 60 4.20 4.46 4.27
CA HIS A 60 5.52 4.01 4.73
C HIS A 60 6.27 3.09 3.75
N THR A 61 5.61 2.60 2.69
CA THR A 61 6.27 1.79 1.66
C THR A 61 7.20 2.60 0.75
N ASP A 62 7.11 3.94 0.78
CA ASP A 62 8.00 4.90 0.11
C ASP A 62 8.31 4.58 -1.37
N VAL A 63 7.40 3.88 -2.07
CA VAL A 63 7.59 3.35 -3.44
C VAL A 63 7.90 4.46 -4.46
N LEU A 64 7.34 5.64 -4.23
CA LEU A 64 7.31 6.77 -5.17
C LEU A 64 8.26 7.90 -4.75
N VAL A 65 9.21 7.60 -3.84
CA VAL A 65 10.26 8.53 -3.41
C VAL A 65 11.46 8.42 -4.35
N ASP A 66 11.74 9.49 -5.10
CA ASP A 66 12.77 9.49 -6.16
C ASP A 66 14.22 9.38 -5.64
N SER A 67 14.46 9.69 -4.37
CA SER A 67 15.80 9.57 -3.75
C SER A 67 16.18 8.12 -3.42
N ARG A 68 15.23 7.18 -3.48
CA ARG A 68 15.50 5.75 -3.22
C ARG A 68 16.04 5.04 -4.47
N SER A 69 16.87 4.02 -4.25
CA SER A 69 17.40 3.19 -5.33
C SER A 69 16.29 2.41 -6.06
N HIS A 70 16.56 1.93 -7.28
CA HIS A 70 15.58 1.12 -8.02
C HIS A 70 15.15 -0.13 -7.24
N ALA A 71 16.09 -0.83 -6.60
CA ALA A 71 15.80 -2.00 -5.77
C ALA A 71 14.89 -1.64 -4.59
N GLN A 72 15.15 -0.51 -3.91
CA GLN A 72 14.30 -0.03 -2.81
C GLN A 72 12.88 0.27 -3.30
N ARG A 73 12.74 0.95 -4.45
CA ARG A 73 11.43 1.28 -5.04
C ARG A 73 10.66 0.02 -5.44
N LEU A 74 11.33 -1.00 -5.96
CA LEU A 74 10.72 -2.31 -6.25
C LEU A 74 10.29 -3.06 -4.99
N GLY A 75 11.13 -3.08 -3.95
CA GLY A 75 10.77 -3.63 -2.64
C GLY A 75 9.52 -2.96 -2.08
N GLY A 76 9.47 -1.62 -2.16
CA GLY A 76 8.29 -0.83 -1.85
C GLY A 76 7.06 -1.24 -2.66
N LEU A 77 7.18 -1.38 -3.99
CA LEU A 77 6.08 -1.80 -4.88
C LEU A 77 5.50 -3.16 -4.46
N TYR A 78 6.36 -4.14 -4.22
CA TYR A 78 5.93 -5.47 -3.80
C TYR A 78 5.29 -5.44 -2.41
N CYS A 79 5.85 -4.68 -1.47
CA CYS A 79 5.29 -4.49 -0.13
C CYS A 79 3.89 -3.89 -0.20
N LEU A 80 3.74 -2.81 -0.97
CA LEU A 80 2.48 -2.10 -1.17
C LEU A 80 1.40 -3.00 -1.80
N TYR A 81 1.79 -3.80 -2.81
CA TYR A 81 0.92 -4.80 -3.41
C TYR A 81 0.50 -5.87 -2.38
N CYS A 82 1.44 -6.44 -1.63
CA CYS A 82 1.15 -7.45 -0.61
C CYS A 82 0.20 -6.91 0.47
N LEU A 83 0.46 -5.72 1.02
CA LEU A 83 -0.42 -5.05 1.98
C LEU A 83 -1.84 -4.94 1.41
N HIS A 84 -2.01 -4.42 0.20
CA HIS A 84 -3.32 -4.38 -0.44
C HIS A 84 -3.96 -5.77 -0.62
N GLN A 85 -3.18 -6.78 -1.00
CA GLN A 85 -3.73 -8.12 -1.24
C GLN A 85 -4.24 -8.82 0.02
N ILE A 86 -3.54 -8.67 1.14
CA ILE A 86 -3.84 -9.38 2.39
C ILE A 86 -4.81 -8.63 3.32
N GLN A 87 -5.35 -7.48 2.89
CA GLN A 87 -6.34 -6.75 3.66
C GLN A 87 -7.56 -7.63 4.03
N PRO A 88 -7.99 -7.63 5.30
CA PRO A 88 -9.20 -8.35 5.73
C PRO A 88 -10.51 -7.64 5.34
N PHE A 89 -10.43 -6.41 4.80
CA PHE A 89 -11.58 -5.55 4.56
C PHE A 89 -12.28 -5.85 3.22
N LYS A 90 -13.62 -5.79 3.24
CA LYS A 90 -14.47 -5.94 2.04
C LYS A 90 -15.51 -4.81 1.97
N PRO A 91 -15.46 -3.91 0.96
CA PRO A 91 -14.39 -3.78 -0.04
C PRO A 91 -13.04 -3.37 0.57
N LYS A 92 -11.94 -3.71 -0.11
CA LYS A 92 -10.58 -3.30 0.27
C LYS A 92 -10.43 -1.79 0.23
N PHE A 93 -9.59 -1.25 1.11
CA PHE A 93 -9.09 0.12 1.02
C PHE A 93 -8.09 0.22 -0.12
N ARG A 94 -8.47 1.03 -1.11
CA ARG A 94 -7.60 1.46 -2.20
C ARG A 94 -6.50 2.37 -1.67
N ILE A 95 -5.38 2.42 -2.38
CA ILE A 95 -4.19 3.18 -2.02
C ILE A 95 -4.33 4.60 -2.56
N TYR A 96 -4.30 5.61 -1.70
CA TYR A 96 -4.23 6.99 -2.14
C TYR A 96 -2.83 7.30 -2.68
N ILE A 97 -2.79 7.92 -3.86
CA ILE A 97 -1.57 8.50 -4.43
C ILE A 97 -1.86 9.93 -4.90
N SER A 98 -0.90 10.83 -4.69
CA SER A 98 -1.04 12.24 -5.09
C SER A 98 -1.05 12.36 -6.62
N LEU A 99 -1.54 13.46 -7.18
CA LEU A 99 -1.59 13.64 -8.65
C LEU A 99 -0.21 13.62 -9.33
N GLN A 100 0.87 13.88 -8.60
CA GLN A 100 2.23 13.94 -9.14
C GLN A 100 2.92 12.56 -9.18
N GLU A 101 2.41 11.62 -8.39
CA GLU A 101 2.96 10.28 -8.20
C GLU A 101 2.70 9.23 -9.31
N PRO A 102 1.65 9.32 -10.15
CA PRO A 102 1.40 8.33 -11.21
C PRO A 102 2.51 8.28 -12.26
N GLY A 103 3.14 9.41 -12.53
CA GLY A 103 4.32 9.48 -13.39
C GLY A 103 5.46 8.64 -12.82
N LYS A 104 5.73 8.77 -11.53
CA LYS A 104 6.78 8.02 -10.82
C LYS A 104 6.51 6.52 -10.80
N PHE A 105 5.24 6.13 -10.62
CA PHE A 105 4.83 4.74 -10.72
C PHE A 105 5.05 4.20 -12.14
N ARG A 106 4.60 4.92 -13.17
CA ARG A 106 4.83 4.56 -14.58
C ARG A 106 6.32 4.38 -14.86
N ASP A 107 7.15 5.32 -14.43
CA ASP A 107 8.58 5.31 -14.69
C ASP A 107 9.27 4.11 -14.00
N LEU A 108 8.85 3.76 -12.78
CA LEU A 108 9.31 2.54 -12.10
C LEU A 108 9.01 1.28 -12.92
N ILE A 109 7.78 1.15 -13.45
CA ILE A 109 7.38 -0.01 -14.24
C ILE A 109 8.10 -0.05 -15.60
N VAL A 110 8.31 1.09 -16.24
CA VAL A 110 9.09 1.18 -17.49
C VAL A 110 10.54 0.77 -17.26
N GLU A 111 11.17 1.26 -16.20
CA GLU A 111 12.54 0.90 -15.84
C GLU A 111 12.65 -0.60 -15.53
N ALA A 112 11.71 -1.16 -14.76
CA ALA A 112 11.65 -2.60 -14.48
C ALA A 112 11.53 -3.43 -15.77
N LYS A 113 10.72 -2.97 -16.73
CA LYS A 113 10.58 -3.60 -18.05
C LYS A 113 11.90 -3.58 -18.82
N HIS A 114 12.62 -2.47 -18.85
CA HIS A 114 13.93 -2.40 -19.51
C HIS A 114 14.97 -3.32 -18.88
N LYS A 115 14.87 -3.58 -17.57
CA LYS A 115 15.73 -4.49 -16.82
C LYS A 115 15.28 -5.96 -16.86
N GLY A 116 14.22 -6.29 -17.61
CA GLY A 116 13.73 -7.66 -17.73
C GLY A 116 13.03 -8.20 -16.47
N LEU A 117 12.57 -7.33 -15.57
CA LEU A 117 11.92 -7.70 -14.31
C LEU A 117 10.42 -7.93 -14.53
N GLU A 118 10.07 -9.03 -15.20
CA GLU A 118 8.70 -9.32 -15.66
C GLU A 118 7.67 -9.35 -14.53
N ILE A 119 8.05 -9.83 -13.35
CA ILE A 119 7.14 -9.89 -12.20
C ILE A 119 6.77 -8.51 -11.68
N ALA A 120 7.71 -7.56 -11.61
CA ALA A 120 7.42 -6.18 -11.24
C ALA A 120 6.42 -5.54 -12.22
N VAL A 121 6.61 -5.80 -13.52
CA VAL A 121 5.69 -5.34 -14.58
C VAL A 121 4.30 -5.97 -14.40
N ALA A 122 4.23 -7.28 -14.14
CA ALA A 122 2.98 -7.98 -13.92
C ALA A 122 2.23 -7.49 -12.67
N VAL A 123 2.96 -7.25 -11.57
CA VAL A 123 2.41 -6.65 -10.33
C VAL A 123 1.85 -5.26 -10.61
N GLY A 124 2.64 -4.39 -11.25
CA GLY A 124 2.20 -3.03 -11.57
C GLY A 124 0.96 -3.01 -12.46
N LYS A 125 0.93 -3.85 -13.51
CA LYS A 125 -0.25 -4.00 -14.37
C LYS A 125 -1.47 -4.48 -13.59
N ARG A 126 -1.31 -5.50 -12.74
CA ARG A 126 -2.40 -6.03 -11.92
C ARG A 126 -2.97 -4.97 -10.97
N MET A 127 -2.12 -4.15 -10.34
CA MET A 127 -2.59 -3.06 -9.48
C MET A 127 -3.46 -2.04 -10.25
N LEU A 128 -3.12 -1.78 -11.51
CA LEU A 128 -3.94 -0.92 -12.37
C LEU A 128 -5.26 -1.60 -12.76
N ASP A 129 -5.21 -2.86 -13.22
CA ASP A 129 -6.37 -3.64 -13.65
C ASP A 129 -7.38 -3.84 -12.50
N GLU A 130 -6.89 -4.05 -11.28
CA GLU A 130 -7.69 -4.21 -10.05
C GLU A 130 -8.15 -2.86 -9.45
N ASN A 131 -7.84 -1.73 -10.11
CA ASN A 131 -8.23 -0.39 -9.69
C ASN A 131 -7.77 -0.06 -8.26
N VAL A 132 -6.55 -0.49 -7.90
CA VAL A 132 -6.00 -0.42 -6.54
C VAL A 132 -5.77 1.01 -6.06
N PHE A 133 -5.53 1.96 -6.96
CA PHE A 133 -5.14 3.33 -6.62
C PHE A 133 -6.33 4.31 -6.63
N ILE A 134 -6.38 5.27 -5.71
CA ILE A 134 -7.21 6.48 -5.78
C ILE A 134 -6.26 7.65 -6.03
N PHE A 135 -6.54 8.45 -7.06
CA PHE A 135 -5.75 9.63 -7.40
C PHE A 135 -6.37 10.87 -6.76
N GLY A 136 -5.59 11.63 -5.99
CA GLY A 136 -6.07 12.84 -5.33
C GLY A 136 -5.16 14.05 -5.49
N ALA A 137 -5.79 15.23 -5.50
CA ALA A 137 -5.13 16.51 -5.75
C ALA A 137 -4.43 17.13 -4.52
N VAL A 138 -4.50 16.48 -3.36
CA VAL A 138 -3.91 17.01 -2.13
C VAL A 138 -2.47 16.53 -2.00
N ASP A 139 -1.53 17.47 -2.09
CA ASP A 139 -0.15 17.29 -1.64
C ASP A 139 -0.13 17.33 -0.09
N PHE A 140 0.62 16.41 0.52
CA PHE A 140 0.56 16.12 1.95
C PHE A 140 0.92 17.33 2.84
N ASN A 141 -0.09 18.01 3.39
CA ASN A 141 0.05 18.85 4.58
C ASN A 141 -0.91 18.35 5.68
N GLU A 142 -0.33 18.03 6.85
CA GLU A 142 -0.87 17.21 7.94
C GLU A 142 -2.31 17.57 8.37
N ALA A 143 -2.66 18.86 8.37
CA ALA A 143 -3.99 19.34 8.75
C ALA A 143 -5.08 19.09 7.69
N SER A 144 -4.76 19.26 6.40
CA SER A 144 -5.69 19.02 5.29
C SER A 144 -5.92 17.52 5.01
N VAL A 145 -4.93 16.72 5.40
CA VAL A 145 -4.90 15.26 5.24
C VAL A 145 -5.91 14.59 6.17
N ALA A 146 -5.97 15.00 7.43
CA ALA A 146 -6.92 14.43 8.39
C ALA A 146 -8.37 14.62 7.94
N GLU A 147 -8.71 15.80 7.41
CA GLU A 147 -10.07 16.11 6.94
C GLU A 147 -10.43 15.36 5.66
N THR A 148 -9.53 15.35 4.67
CA THR A 148 -9.73 14.62 3.40
C THR A 148 -9.85 13.11 3.62
N ILE A 149 -8.98 12.56 4.47
CA ILE A 149 -9.05 11.14 4.85
C ILE A 149 -10.33 10.86 5.62
N ASN A 150 -10.79 11.75 6.51
CA ASN A 150 -12.05 11.55 7.23
C ASN A 150 -13.25 11.55 6.27
N GLN A 151 -13.27 12.42 5.27
CA GLN A 151 -14.29 12.43 4.22
C GLN A 151 -14.28 11.13 3.39
N LEU A 152 -13.10 10.69 2.93
CA LEU A 152 -12.93 9.41 2.23
C LEU A 152 -13.35 8.21 3.11
N THR A 153 -13.01 8.27 4.40
CA THR A 153 -13.39 7.27 5.42
C THR A 153 -14.90 7.19 5.56
N GLN A 154 -15.60 8.33 5.64
CA GLN A 154 -17.06 8.36 5.74
C GLN A 154 -17.72 7.77 4.49
N LEU A 155 -17.24 8.12 3.30
CA LEU A 155 -17.71 7.57 2.02
C LEU A 155 -17.53 6.06 1.96
N GLN A 156 -16.39 5.56 2.39
CA GLN A 156 -16.09 4.13 2.37
C GLN A 156 -16.88 3.37 3.43
N ASN A 157 -17.00 3.91 4.65
CA ASN A 157 -17.84 3.36 5.71
C ASN A 157 -19.32 3.36 5.34
N ALA A 158 -19.79 4.35 4.57
CA ALA A 158 -21.15 4.34 4.05
C ALA A 158 -21.37 3.17 3.07
N ARG A 159 -20.41 2.92 2.17
CA ARG A 159 -20.48 1.78 1.23
C ARG A 159 -20.43 0.43 1.95
N VAL A 160 -19.56 0.28 2.95
CA VAL A 160 -19.48 -0.93 3.78
C VAL A 160 -20.79 -1.16 4.53
N ARG A 161 -21.31 -0.15 5.23
CA ARG A 161 -22.60 -0.24 5.95
C ARG A 161 -23.76 -0.58 5.03
N PHE A 162 -23.79 0.00 3.84
CA PHE A 162 -24.79 -0.33 2.83
C PHE A 162 -24.71 -1.80 2.38
N ALA A 163 -23.51 -2.32 2.14
CA ALA A 163 -23.30 -3.71 1.76
C ALA A 163 -23.72 -4.68 2.88
N TYR A 164 -23.31 -4.42 4.13
CA TYR A 164 -23.72 -5.23 5.29
C TYR A 164 -25.22 -5.16 5.57
N GLY A 165 -25.83 -3.98 5.40
CA GLY A 165 -27.28 -3.80 5.53
C GLY A 165 -28.11 -4.48 4.43
N LYS A 166 -27.51 -4.85 3.30
CA LYS A 166 -28.14 -5.74 2.30
C LYS A 166 -28.05 -7.20 2.72
N VAL A 167 -26.91 -7.64 3.22
CA VAL A 167 -26.72 -9.03 3.68
C VAL A 167 -27.62 -9.34 4.88
N MET A 168 -27.70 -8.43 5.85
CA MET A 168 -28.57 -8.58 7.03
C MET A 168 -30.08 -8.53 6.71
N ARG A 169 -30.48 -8.10 5.51
CA ARG A 169 -31.88 -8.14 5.04
C ARG A 169 -32.25 -9.43 4.31
N LEU A 170 -31.28 -10.31 4.08
CA LEU A 170 -31.45 -11.61 3.43
C LEU A 170 -31.47 -12.77 4.45
N ILE A 171 -31.37 -12.45 5.74
CA ILE A 171 -31.46 -13.37 6.89
C ILE A 171 -32.68 -12.95 7.71
#